data_AF-A0A1Q7CEX9-F1
#
_entry.id   AF-A0A1Q7CEX9-F1
#
_cell.length_a   1.000
_cell.length_b   1.000
_cell.length_c   1.000
_cell.angle_alpha   90.00
_cell.angle_beta   90.00
_cell.angle_gamma   90.00
#
_symmetry.space_group_name_H-M   'P 1'
#
loop_
_entity.id
_entity.type
_entity.pdbx_description
1 polymer ?
#
loop_
_entity_poly.entity_id
_entity_poly.type
_entity_poly.pdbx_seq_one_letter_code
_entity_poly.pdbx_strand_id
1 'polypeptide(L)'
;MFSAMLLAISIVALSQFALYYWRAVLAGVAAQPVSDRVLVAAQVENGRLTPQHFQTLAGLHDLTPDLYPNRSGLGLVRAYYRLIQGLDAFLGERIPSLAVWSERERVLCARYAAVQVDRRLQANLDLAASLRSC
;
A
#
# COMPACT_ATOMS: atom_id res chain seq x y z
N MET A 1 33.23 -3.17 -24.70
CA MET A 1 33.11 -4.14 -23.59
C MET A 1 32.99 -3.44 -22.23
N PHE A 2 33.98 -2.63 -21.82
CA PHE A 2 33.96 -1.94 -20.51
C PHE A 2 32.76 -1.01 -20.29
N SER A 3 32.40 -0.18 -21.28
CA SER A 3 31.23 0.70 -21.20
C SER A 3 29.91 -0.07 -21.02
N ALA A 4 29.75 -1.21 -21.70
CA ALA A 4 28.55 -2.05 -21.55
C ALA A 4 28.44 -2.66 -20.14
N MET A 5 29.57 -3.06 -19.54
CA MET A 5 29.62 -3.56 -18.16
C MET A 5 29.27 -2.46 -17.16
N LEU A 6 29.83 -1.26 -17.32
CA LEU A 6 29.49 -0.12 -16.46
C LEU A 6 28.01 0.25 -16.56
N LEU A 7 27.46 0.25 -17.78
CA LEU A 7 26.04 0.50 -18.01
C LEU A 7 25.18 -0.56 -17.30
N ALA A 8 25.51 -1.85 -17.44
CA ALA A 8 24.79 -2.93 -16.79
C ALA A 8 24.81 -2.81 -15.26
N ILE A 9 25.98 -2.55 -14.67
CA ILE A 9 26.12 -2.36 -13.22
C ILE A 9 25.31 -1.15 -12.75
N SER A 10 25.33 -0.06 -13.51
CA SER A 10 24.58 1.16 -13.19
C SER A 10 23.07 0.91 -13.21
N ILE A 11 22.57 0.16 -14.21
CA ILE A 11 21.16 -0.22 -14.30
C ILE A 11 20.76 -1.12 -13.12
N VAL A 12 21.59 -2.10 -12.76
CA VAL A 12 21.33 -2.97 -11.61
C VAL A 12 21.34 -2.16 -10.31
N ALA A 13 22.30 -1.26 -10.11
CA ALA A 13 22.36 -0.43 -8.92
C ALA A 13 21.16 0.53 -8.81
N LEU A 14 20.78 1.18 -9.91
CA LEU A 14 19.62 2.08 -9.96
C LEU A 14 18.31 1.34 -9.69
N SER A 15 18.13 0.15 -10.27
CA SER A 15 16.94 -0.66 -10.03
C SER A 15 16.85 -1.14 -8.59
N GLN A 16 17.95 -1.58 -7.99
CA GLN A 16 18.01 -1.92 -6.57
C GLN A 16 17.64 -0.72 -5.69
N PHE A 17 18.26 0.44 -5.94
CA PHE A 17 17.95 1.66 -5.20
C PHE A 17 16.47 2.03 -5.32
N ALA A 18 15.90 2.01 -6.52
CA ALA A 18 14.50 2.32 -6.76
C ALA A 18 13.56 1.37 -5.98
N LEU A 19 13.84 0.07 -5.99
CA LEU A 19 13.05 -0.93 -5.25
C LEU A 19 13.14 -0.72 -3.74
N TYR A 20 14.33 -0.52 -3.20
CA TYR A 20 14.51 -0.29 -1.76
C TYR A 20 13.88 1.02 -1.30
N TYR A 21 14.06 2.09 -2.08
CA TYR A 21 13.44 3.38 -1.81
C TYR A 21 11.91 3.28 -1.82
N TRP A 22 11.34 2.65 -2.85
CA TRP A 22 9.90 2.41 -2.94
C TRP A 22 9.37 1.66 -1.71
N ARG A 23 10.04 0.57 -1.33
CA ARG A 23 9.64 -0.23 -0.17
C ARG A 23 9.74 0.55 1.14
N ALA A 24 10.77 1.39 1.28
CA ALA A 24 10.93 2.27 2.44
C ALA A 24 9.81 3.31 2.52
N VAL A 25 9.41 3.91 1.38
CA VAL A 25 8.27 4.84 1.33
C VAL A 25 6.96 4.12 1.67
N LEU A 26 6.72 2.93 1.12
CA LEU A 26 5.52 2.15 1.40
C LEU A 26 5.43 1.80 2.89
N ALA A 27 6.51 1.30 3.48
CA ALA A 27 6.61 1.01 4.90
C ALA A 27 6.45 2.27 5.78
N GLY A 28 7.04 3.39 5.35
CA GLY A 28 6.92 4.67 6.05
C GLY A 28 5.49 5.21 6.08
N VAL A 29 4.75 5.10 4.98
CA VAL A 29 3.32 5.46 4.95
C VAL A 29 2.51 4.46 5.78
N ALA A 30 2.79 3.16 5.68
CA ALA A 30 2.09 2.14 6.47
C ALA A 30 2.36 2.23 7.99
N ALA A 31 3.41 2.92 8.41
CA ALA A 31 3.71 3.18 9.82
C ALA A 31 2.93 4.37 10.41
N GLN A 32 2.21 5.12 9.57
CA GLN A 32 1.39 6.23 10.05
C GLN A 32 0.17 5.71 10.84
N PRO A 33 -0.24 6.42 11.89
CA PRO A 33 -1.41 6.05 12.66
C PRO A 33 -2.65 6.11 11.76
N VAL A 34 -3.45 5.04 11.80
CA VAL A 34 -4.74 4.96 11.11
C VAL A 34 -5.83 5.33 12.12
N SER A 35 -6.77 6.22 11.75
CA SER A 35 -7.88 6.55 12.64
C SER A 35 -8.79 5.35 12.93
N ASP A 36 -9.31 5.28 14.16
CA ASP A 36 -10.23 4.21 14.58
C ASP A 36 -11.49 4.13 13.70
N ARG A 37 -11.91 5.25 13.10
CA ARG A 37 -13.07 5.30 12.19
C ARG A 37 -12.86 4.46 10.94
N VAL A 38 -11.63 4.46 10.39
CA VAL A 38 -11.29 3.66 9.20
C VAL A 38 -11.10 2.20 9.55
N LEU A 39 -10.55 1.90 10.73
CA LEU A 39 -10.43 0.53 11.24
C LEU A 39 -11.81 -0.10 11.47
N VAL A 40 -12.76 0.65 12.03
CA VAL A 40 -14.15 0.21 12.20
C VAL A 40 -14.87 0.05 10.86
N ALA A 41 -14.71 1.01 9.93
CA ALA A 41 -15.32 0.94 8.59
C ALA A 41 -14.79 -0.24 7.76
N ALA A 42 -13.53 -0.63 7.97
CA ALA A 42 -12.91 -1.79 7.32
C ALA A 42 -13.22 -3.14 8.00
N GLN A 43 -14.08 -3.14 9.03
CA GLN A 43 -14.43 -4.30 9.85
C GLN A 43 -13.20 -5.02 10.42
N VAL A 44 -12.19 -4.27 10.84
CA VAL A 44 -10.99 -4.83 11.45
C VAL A 44 -11.29 -5.14 12.92
N GLU A 45 -11.68 -6.38 13.21
CA GLU A 45 -11.81 -6.88 14.57
C GLU A 45 -10.44 -6.85 15.28
N ASN A 46 -10.34 -6.17 16.42
CA ASN A 46 -9.15 -6.10 17.28
C ASN A 46 -7.94 -5.30 16.74
N GLY A 47 -8.11 -4.43 15.74
CA GLY A 47 -7.02 -3.59 15.22
C GLY A 47 -5.88 -4.35 14.50
N ARG A 48 -6.06 -5.66 14.28
CA ARG A 48 -5.11 -6.50 13.55
C ARG A 48 -5.49 -6.56 12.08
N LEU A 49 -4.83 -5.74 11.28
CA LEU A 49 -4.95 -5.77 9.82
C LEU A 49 -4.40 -7.10 9.27
N THR A 50 -5.30 -7.94 8.77
CA THR A 50 -4.99 -9.10 7.93
C THR A 50 -4.87 -8.70 6.45
N PRO A 51 -4.17 -9.50 5.61
CA PRO A 51 -4.06 -9.27 4.17
C PRO A 51 -5.40 -9.14 3.45
N GLN A 52 -6.42 -9.85 3.94
CA GLN A 52 -7.73 -9.96 3.30
C GLN A 52 -8.46 -8.62 3.30
N HIS A 53 -8.24 -7.78 4.32
CA HIS A 53 -8.82 -6.44 4.39
C HIS A 53 -8.28 -5.48 3.32
N PHE A 54 -7.19 -5.81 2.62
CA PHE A 54 -6.68 -4.96 1.54
C PHE A 54 -7.74 -4.75 0.44
N GLN A 55 -8.50 -5.79 0.08
CA GLN A 55 -9.53 -5.66 -0.96
C GLN A 55 -10.70 -4.79 -0.49
N THR A 56 -11.15 -4.96 0.75
CA THR A 56 -12.21 -4.15 1.36
C THR A 56 -11.78 -2.69 1.47
N LEU A 57 -10.56 -2.43 1.93
CA LEU A 57 -9.98 -1.08 2.02
C LEU A 57 -9.77 -0.44 0.65
N ALA A 58 -9.34 -1.22 -0.34
CA ALA A 58 -9.21 -0.78 -1.71
C ALA A 58 -10.57 -0.42 -2.32
N GLY A 59 -11.62 -1.19 -2.04
CA GLY A 59 -13.00 -0.86 -2.42
C GLY A 59 -13.51 0.40 -1.72
N LEU A 60 -13.24 0.56 -0.43
CA LEU A 60 -13.59 1.76 0.33
C LEU A 60 -12.86 3.01 -0.19
N HIS A 61 -11.62 2.85 -0.66
CA HIS A 61 -10.87 3.89 -1.34
C HIS A 61 -11.50 4.31 -2.67
N ASP A 62 -12.02 3.34 -3.43
CA ASP A 62 -12.68 3.58 -4.72
C ASP A 62 -14.07 4.23 -4.52
N LEU A 63 -14.73 3.98 -3.38
CA LEU A 63 -16.00 4.61 -2.99
C LEU A 63 -15.85 6.03 -2.42
N THR A 64 -14.70 6.35 -1.81
CA THR A 64 -14.45 7.69 -1.25
C THR A 64 -14.04 8.66 -2.37
N PRO A 65 -14.83 9.72 -2.64
CA PRO A 65 -14.51 10.67 -3.72
C PRO A 65 -13.16 11.36 -3.48
N ASP A 66 -12.36 11.41 -4.54
CA ASP A 66 -11.04 12.05 -4.51
C ASP A 66 -11.17 13.55 -4.75
N LEU A 67 -10.81 14.36 -3.74
CA LEU A 67 -10.71 15.81 -3.90
C LEU A 67 -9.50 16.21 -4.77
N TYR A 68 -8.49 15.33 -4.88
CA TYR A 68 -7.23 15.61 -5.58
C TYR A 68 -6.87 14.45 -6.53
N PRO A 69 -7.42 14.44 -7.77
CA PRO A 69 -7.37 13.29 -8.69
C PRO A 69 -5.95 12.84 -9.09
N ASN A 70 -4.92 13.63 -8.81
CA ASN A 70 -3.53 13.35 -9.21
C ASN A 70 -2.69 12.65 -8.12
N ARG A 71 -3.29 12.24 -6.98
CA ARG A 71 -2.56 11.63 -5.83
C ARG A 71 -2.84 10.14 -5.60
N SER A 72 -3.51 9.45 -6.52
CA SER A 72 -3.89 8.05 -6.34
C SER A 72 -2.71 7.07 -6.52
N GLY A 73 -1.87 6.96 -5.49
CA GLY A 73 -0.76 5.97 -5.43
C GLY A 73 -1.22 4.54 -5.16
N LEU A 74 -2.53 4.32 -4.92
CA LEU A 74 -3.07 3.02 -4.54
C LEU A 74 -3.03 2.00 -5.70
N GLY A 75 -3.02 2.46 -6.95
CA GLY A 75 -2.93 1.60 -8.14
C GLY A 75 -1.63 0.79 -8.20
N LEU A 76 -0.48 1.43 -7.93
CA LEU A 76 0.83 0.76 -7.87
C LEU A 76 0.87 -0.26 -6.72
N VAL A 77 0.32 0.09 -5.55
CA VAL A 77 0.25 -0.83 -4.40
C VAL A 77 -0.69 -2.00 -4.69
N ARG A 78 -1.79 -1.79 -5.43
CA ARG A 78 -2.71 -2.85 -5.87
C ARG A 78 -2.04 -3.82 -6.84
N ALA A 79 -1.24 -3.32 -7.79
CA ALA A 79 -0.43 -4.16 -8.67
C ALA A 79 0.61 -4.97 -7.87
N TYR A 80 1.28 -4.32 -6.91
CA TYR A 80 2.26 -4.97 -6.04
C TYR A 80 1.64 -6.09 -5.18
N TYR A 81 0.48 -5.83 -4.56
CA TYR A 81 -0.26 -6.83 -3.79
C TYR A 81 -0.62 -8.06 -4.64
N ARG A 82 -1.07 -7.86 -5.89
CA ARG A 82 -1.38 -8.96 -6.82
C ARG A 82 -0.13 -9.75 -7.21
N LEU A 83 1.00 -9.08 -7.42
CA LEU A 83 2.27 -9.75 -7.71
C LEU A 83 2.72 -10.62 -6.54
N ILE A 84 2.67 -10.11 -5.30
CA ILE A 84 3.01 -10.89 -4.11
C ILE A 84 2.06 -12.08 -3.94
N GLN A 85 0.76 -11.86 -4.12
CA GLN A 85 -0.23 -12.93 -4.04
C GLN A 85 0.01 -14.02 -5.09
N GLY A 86 0.37 -13.63 -6.32
CA GLY A 86 0.77 -14.58 -7.35
C GLY A 86 2.02 -15.35 -6.97
N LEU A 87 3.08 -14.65 -6.55
CA LEU A 87 4.33 -15.28 -6.10
C LEU A 87 4.09 -16.27 -4.95
N ASP A 88 3.25 -15.91 -3.99
CA ASP A 88 2.87 -16.77 -2.88
C ASP A 88 2.13 -18.04 -3.35
N ALA A 89 1.18 -17.90 -4.28
CA ALA A 89 0.47 -19.05 -4.85
C ALA A 89 1.39 -20.00 -5.64
N PHE A 90 2.41 -19.47 -6.33
CA PHE A 90 3.33 -20.27 -7.14
C PHE A 90 4.53 -20.85 -6.37
N LEU A 91 5.03 -20.12 -5.35
CA LEU A 91 6.28 -20.45 -4.66
C LEU A 91 6.09 -20.76 -3.17
N GLY A 92 4.97 -20.37 -2.58
CA GLY A 92 4.67 -20.56 -1.16
C GLY A 92 4.57 -22.03 -0.76
N GLU A 93 4.04 -22.88 -1.66
CA GLU A 93 4.02 -24.35 -1.45
C GLU A 93 5.43 -24.95 -1.43
N ARG A 94 6.38 -24.34 -2.15
CA ARG A 94 7.76 -24.83 -2.25
C ARG A 94 8.68 -24.28 -1.18
N ILE A 95 8.43 -23.05 -0.71
CA ILE A 95 9.34 -22.32 0.18
C ILE A 95 8.50 -21.66 1.28
N PRO A 96 8.46 -22.24 2.49
CA PRO A 96 7.64 -21.71 3.59
C PRO A 96 8.10 -20.33 4.07
N SER A 97 9.38 -19.97 3.89
CA SER A 97 9.89 -18.64 4.21
C SER A 97 9.33 -17.55 3.29
N LEU A 98 9.00 -17.88 2.04
CA LEU A 98 8.32 -16.96 1.12
C LEU A 98 6.88 -16.72 1.55
N ALA A 99 6.18 -17.74 2.04
CA ALA A 99 4.81 -17.59 2.54
C ALA A 99 4.73 -16.68 3.79
N VAL A 100 5.70 -16.80 4.71
CA VAL A 100 5.74 -15.90 5.88
C VAL A 100 6.11 -14.46 5.48
N TRP A 101 6.98 -14.30 4.49
CA TRP A 101 7.36 -12.98 3.99
C TRP A 101 6.23 -12.30 3.20
N SER A 102 5.56 -13.05 2.32
CA SER A 102 4.45 -12.57 1.48
C SER A 102 3.29 -12.09 2.36
N GLU A 103 2.96 -12.84 3.42
CA GLU A 103 1.94 -12.49 4.41
C GLU A 103 2.25 -11.14 5.07
N ARG A 104 3.49 -10.95 5.56
CA ARG A 104 3.93 -9.68 6.18
C ARG A 104 3.84 -8.51 5.20
N GLU A 105 4.25 -8.72 3.96
CA GLU A 105 4.24 -7.67 2.94
C GLU A 105 2.82 -7.29 2.52
N ARG A 106 1.91 -8.25 2.49
CA ARG A 106 0.48 -8.00 2.21
C ARG A 106 -0.21 -7.26 3.36
N VAL A 107 0.17 -7.51 4.61
CA VAL A 107 -0.28 -6.72 5.76
C VAL A 107 0.20 -5.26 5.66
N LEU A 108 1.44 -5.03 5.22
CA LEU A 108 1.94 -3.67 4.95
C LEU A 108 1.12 -2.97 3.85
N CYS A 109 0.75 -3.68 2.78
CA CYS A 109 -0.13 -3.15 1.74
C CYS A 109 -1.51 -2.78 2.29
N ALA A 110 -2.08 -3.63 3.15
CA ALA A 110 -3.36 -3.35 3.83
C ALA A 110 -3.28 -2.08 4.70
N ARG A 111 -2.21 -1.93 5.49
CA ARG A 111 -1.95 -0.71 6.27
C ARG A 111 -1.82 0.53 5.40
N TYR A 112 -1.06 0.45 4.31
CA TYR A 112 -0.93 1.55 3.36
C TYR A 112 -2.29 2.00 2.82
N ALA A 113 -3.14 1.03 2.44
CA ALA A 113 -4.48 1.31 1.93
C ALA A 113 -5.35 1.99 3.00
N ALA A 114 -5.30 1.53 4.25
CA ALA A 114 -6.03 2.14 5.36
C ALA A 114 -5.62 3.61 5.58
N VAL A 115 -4.32 3.90 5.60
CA VAL A 115 -3.82 5.28 5.73
C VAL A 115 -4.29 6.16 4.57
N GLN A 116 -4.33 5.64 3.35
CA GLN A 116 -4.82 6.42 2.21
C GLN A 116 -6.32 6.69 2.25
N VAL A 117 -7.12 5.73 2.70
CA VAL A 117 -8.55 5.95 2.94
C VAL A 117 -8.75 7.01 4.01
N ASP A 118 -7.99 6.94 5.11
CA ASP A 118 -8.08 7.90 6.22
C ASP A 118 -7.74 9.32 5.78
N ARG A 119 -6.67 9.49 4.99
CA ARG A 119 -6.30 10.79 4.41
C ARG A 119 -7.39 11.38 3.53
N ARG A 120 -8.01 10.56 2.67
CA ARG A 120 -9.12 11.03 1.82
C ARG A 120 -10.34 11.39 2.66
N LEU A 121 -10.66 10.59 3.67
CA LEU A 121 -11.77 10.87 4.56
C LEU A 121 -11.57 12.18 5.33
N GLN A 122 -10.39 12.40 5.90
CA GLN A 122 -10.04 13.65 6.59
C GLN A 122 -10.17 14.86 5.66
N ALA A 123 -9.62 14.79 4.45
CA ALA A 123 -9.74 15.87 3.46
C ALA A 123 -11.21 16.18 3.09
N ASN A 124 -12.05 15.16 2.96
CA ASN A 124 -13.49 15.33 2.73
C ASN A 124 -14.18 16.00 3.92
N LEU A 125 -13.84 15.60 5.15
CA LEU A 125 -14.42 16.17 6.38
C LEU A 125 -14.01 17.63 6.57
N ASP A 126 -12.76 17.97 6.29
CA ASP A 126 -12.25 19.35 6.37
C ASP A 126 -12.95 20.26 5.35
N LEU A 127 -13.15 19.77 4.12
CA LEU A 127 -13.93 20.50 3.12
C LEU A 127 -15.37 20.70 3.57
N ALA A 128 -16.03 19.64 4.05
CA ALA A 128 -17.42 19.73 4.53
C ALA A 128 -17.57 20.68 5.72
N ALA A 129 -16.57 20.73 6.61
CA ALA A 129 -16.53 21.69 7.71
C ALA A 129 -16.40 23.13 7.19
N SER A 130 -15.50 23.38 6.23
CA SER A 130 -15.33 24.71 5.63
C SER A 130 -16.60 25.24 4.96
N LEU A 131 -17.34 24.37 4.27
CA LEU A 131 -18.60 24.72 3.62
C LEU A 131 -19.73 25.03 4.61
N ARG A 132 -19.70 24.44 5.82
CA ARG A 132 -20.70 24.72 6.88
C ARG A 132 -20.39 25.98 7.69
N SER A 133 -19.14 26.45 7.65
CA SER A 133 -18.72 27.68 8.32
C SER A 133 -18.89 28.94 7.46
N CYS A 134 -19.38 28.81 6.22
CA CYS A 134 -19.80 29.90 5.34
C CYS A 134 -21.31 30.10 5.40
#